data_AF-A0AAD8A8C2-F1
#
_entry.id   AF-A0AAD8A8C2-F1
#
_cell.length_a   1.000
_cell.length_b   1.000
_cell.length_c   1.000
_cell.angle_alpha   90.00
_cell.angle_beta   90.00
_cell.angle_gamma   90.00
#
_symmetry.space_group_name_H-M   'P 1'
#
loop_
_entity.id
_entity.type
_entity.pdbx_description
1 polymer ?
#
loop_
_entity_poly.entity_id
_entity_poly.type
_entity_poly.pdbx_seq_one_letter_code
_entity_poly.pdbx_strand_id
1 'polypeptide(L)'
;MDVRVFHRGRQPMPSVCQTNNGDCSHLCLLAPGSKGRTCACPIGIKLMVNGLTCAMGPTNSLIFAHRVDIRQISLDVPYIVDVVLPLPPLKML
;
A
#
# COMPACT_ATOMS: atom_id res chain seq x y z
N MET A 1 18.50 8.43 -15.43
CA MET A 1 17.95 9.79 -15.21
C MET A 1 16.65 9.89 -15.96
N ASP A 2 15.61 10.44 -15.33
CA ASP A 2 14.30 10.73 -15.94
C ASP A 2 14.19 12.25 -16.13
N VAL A 3 13.74 12.70 -17.30
CA VAL A 3 13.52 14.12 -17.60
C VAL A 3 12.03 14.30 -17.88
N ARG A 4 11.37 15.15 -17.09
CA ARG A 4 9.95 15.46 -17.23
C ARG A 4 9.74 16.95 -17.46
N VAL A 5 8.77 17.28 -18.30
CA VAL A 5 8.35 18.66 -18.52
C VAL A 5 7.47 19.12 -17.36
N PHE A 6 7.89 20.21 -16.71
CA PHE A 6 7.11 20.93 -15.70
C PHE A 6 6.49 22.17 -16.36
N HIS A 7 5.16 22.17 -16.52
CA HIS A 7 4.43 23.24 -17.20
C HIS A 7 3.10 23.50 -16.50
N ARG A 8 2.73 24.79 -16.31
CA ARG A 8 1.51 25.20 -15.59
C ARG A 8 0.22 24.70 -16.24
N GLY A 9 0.23 24.53 -17.56
CA GLY A 9 -0.89 24.00 -18.33
C GLY A 9 -1.10 22.48 -18.20
N ARG A 10 -0.20 21.76 -17.54
CA ARG A 10 -0.35 20.32 -17.29
C ARG A 10 -1.36 20.12 -16.16
N GLN A 11 -2.63 19.98 -16.52
CA GLN A 11 -3.69 19.69 -15.56
C GLN A 11 -3.65 18.22 -15.14
N PRO A 12 -3.77 17.91 -13.84
CA PRO A 12 -4.04 16.55 -13.39
C PRO A 12 -5.34 16.07 -14.03
N MET A 13 -5.34 14.85 -14.56
CA MET A 13 -6.58 14.28 -15.10
C MET A 13 -7.54 14.05 -13.93
N PRO A 14 -8.79 14.53 -13.98
CA PRO A 14 -9.79 14.25 -12.95
C PRO A 14 -9.92 12.74 -12.75
N SER A 15 -10.01 12.32 -11.50
CA SER A 15 -10.11 10.90 -11.18
C SER A 15 -11.16 10.63 -10.11
N VAL A 16 -11.77 9.46 -10.16
CA VAL A 16 -12.76 9.00 -9.18
C VAL A 16 -12.18 8.86 -7.76
N CYS A 17 -10.85 8.85 -7.61
CA CYS A 17 -10.17 8.82 -6.32
C CYS A 17 -10.02 10.22 -5.68
N GLN A 18 -10.27 11.30 -6.44
CA GLN A 18 -10.03 12.67 -5.96
C GLN A 18 -10.98 13.08 -4.82
N THR A 19 -12.21 12.57 -4.84
CA THR A 19 -13.21 12.80 -3.79
C THR A 19 -13.13 11.67 -2.77
N ASN A 20 -12.87 12.01 -1.50
CA ASN A 20 -12.83 11.07 -0.37
C ASN A 20 -11.96 9.81 -0.59
N ASN A 21 -10.86 9.91 -1.35
CA ASN A 21 -10.04 8.75 -1.73
C ASN A 21 -10.84 7.63 -2.42
N GLY A 22 -11.93 7.98 -3.12
CA GLY A 22 -12.90 7.01 -3.63
C GLY A 22 -13.44 6.09 -2.52
N ASP A 23 -13.64 6.59 -1.31
CA ASP A 23 -14.09 5.82 -0.13
C ASP A 23 -13.13 4.69 0.29
N CYS A 24 -11.89 4.66 -0.21
CA CYS A 24 -10.89 3.69 0.20
C CYS A 24 -10.24 4.10 1.52
N SER A 25 -10.07 3.16 2.43
CA SER A 25 -9.36 3.40 3.70
C SER A 25 -7.87 3.70 3.54
N HIS A 26 -7.22 3.15 2.51
CA HIS A 26 -5.77 3.26 2.30
C HIS A 26 -5.45 3.69 0.87
N LEU A 27 -5.44 2.77 -0.09
CA LEU A 27 -5.05 3.06 -1.48
C LEU A 27 -6.26 3.02 -2.41
N CYS A 28 -6.45 4.09 -3.18
CA CYS A 28 -7.39 4.13 -4.31
C CYS A 28 -6.60 4.06 -5.62
N LEU A 29 -6.76 2.95 -6.34
CA LEU A 29 -6.05 2.69 -7.59
C LEU A 29 -7.01 2.82 -8.77
N LEU A 30 -6.59 3.52 -9.83
CA LEU A 30 -7.37 3.60 -11.05
C LEU A 30 -7.42 2.22 -11.72
N ALA A 31 -8.62 1.81 -12.10
CA ALA A 31 -8.84 0.50 -12.71
C ALA A 31 -9.83 0.62 -13.89
N PRO A 32 -9.68 -0.20 -14.93
CA PRO A 32 -10.69 -0.30 -15.98
C PRO A 32 -12.06 -0.74 -15.44
N GLY A 33 -13.12 -0.44 -16.17
CA GLY A 33 -14.49 -0.87 -15.86
C GLY A 33 -15.37 0.23 -15.29
N SER A 34 -16.61 -0.13 -14.96
CA SER A 34 -17.70 0.83 -14.65
C SER A 34 -17.44 1.68 -13.41
N LYS A 35 -16.68 1.17 -12.43
CA LYS A 35 -16.33 1.92 -11.21
C LYS A 35 -15.13 2.85 -11.37
N GLY A 36 -14.28 2.66 -12.40
CA GLY A 36 -13.08 3.45 -12.63
C GLY A 36 -11.97 3.36 -11.56
N ARG A 37 -12.18 2.58 -10.49
CA ARG A 37 -11.25 2.40 -9.37
C ARG A 37 -11.34 1.02 -8.73
N THR A 38 -10.32 0.69 -7.95
CA THR A 38 -10.28 -0.43 -7.01
C THR A 38 -9.53 0.00 -5.76
N CYS A 39 -10.00 -0.38 -4.57
CA CYS A 39 -9.25 -0.15 -3.34
C CYS A 39 -8.20 -1.24 -3.14
N ALA A 40 -7.04 -0.85 -2.62
CA ALA A 40 -5.97 -1.76 -2.25
C ALA A 40 -5.43 -1.44 -0.85
N CYS A 41 -4.78 -2.42 -0.25
CA CYS A 41 -4.18 -2.31 1.07
C CYS A 41 -2.65 -2.34 0.96
N PRO A 42 -1.94 -1.82 1.97
CA PRO A 42 -0.49 -2.02 2.07
C PRO A 42 -0.12 -3.51 2.00
N ILE A 43 1.11 -3.79 1.60
CA ILE A 43 1.60 -5.16 1.46
C ILE A 43 1.41 -5.92 2.77
N GLY A 44 0.88 -7.15 2.65
CA GLY A 44 0.62 -8.02 3.80
C GLY A 44 -0.65 -7.68 4.60
N ILE A 45 -1.39 -6.63 4.24
CA ILE A 45 -2.67 -6.29 4.87
C ILE A 45 -3.83 -6.73 3.97
N LYS A 46 -4.81 -7.42 4.56
CA LYS A 46 -5.99 -7.91 3.83
C LYS A 46 -7.04 -6.82 3.63
N LEU A 47 -7.60 -6.76 2.43
CA LEU A 47 -8.80 -5.97 2.14
C LEU A 47 -10.04 -6.69 2.67
N MET A 48 -10.89 -5.97 3.40
CA MET A 48 -12.13 -6.50 3.95
C MET A 48 -13.17 -6.77 2.85
N VAL A 49 -14.20 -7.54 3.20
CA VAL A 49 -15.25 -7.99 2.27
C VAL A 49 -16.01 -6.84 1.62
N ASN A 50 -16.08 -5.67 2.27
CA ASN A 50 -16.70 -4.48 1.68
C ASN A 50 -15.90 -3.91 0.49
N GLY A 51 -14.68 -4.37 0.25
CA GLY A 51 -13.82 -3.90 -0.84
C GLY A 51 -13.34 -2.46 -0.69
N LEU A 52 -13.44 -1.86 0.51
CA LEU A 52 -13.12 -0.46 0.79
C LEU A 52 -12.14 -0.31 1.96
N THR A 53 -12.33 -1.11 3.02
CA THR A 53 -11.55 -1.00 4.26
C THR A 53 -10.49 -2.09 4.35
N CYS A 54 -9.30 -1.72 4.80
CA CYS A 54 -8.24 -2.67 5.13
C CYS A 54 -8.35 -3.14 6.57
N ALA A 55 -7.85 -4.33 6.87
CA ALA A 55 -7.59 -4.75 8.24
C ALA A 55 -6.59 -3.79 8.92
N MET A 56 -6.62 -3.70 10.26
CA MET A 56 -5.69 -2.87 11.02
C MET A 56 -4.22 -3.30 10.85
N GLY A 57 -4.01 -4.56 10.47
CA GLY A 57 -2.71 -5.17 10.20
C GLY A 57 -2.89 -6.65 9.86
N PRO A 58 -1.80 -7.39 9.62
CA PRO A 58 -1.88 -8.84 9.54
C PRO A 58 -2.17 -9.44 10.91
N THR A 59 -3.16 -10.33 10.96
CA THR A 59 -3.48 -11.18 12.11
C THR A 59 -2.47 -12.30 12.31
N ASN A 60 -1.95 -12.87 11.23
CA ASN A 60 -0.93 -13.91 11.27
C ASN A 60 0.33 -13.40 10.58
N SER A 61 1.42 -13.30 11.33
CA SER A 61 2.69 -12.82 10.80
C SER A 61 3.89 -13.52 11.41
N LEU A 62 4.96 -13.59 10.63
CA LEU A 62 6.29 -13.99 11.09
C LEU A 62 7.17 -12.76 11.11
N ILE A 63 7.65 -12.38 12.30
CA ILE A 63 8.62 -11.29 12.48
C ILE A 63 9.99 -11.92 12.71
N PHE A 64 11.01 -11.44 12.01
CA PHE A 64 12.38 -11.91 12.15
C PHE A 64 13.38 -10.77 12.02
N ALA A 65 14.51 -10.92 12.73
CA ALA A 65 15.61 -9.98 12.64
C ALA A 65 16.54 -10.36 11.48
N HIS A 66 16.93 -9.35 10.72
CA HIS A 66 18.03 -9.42 9.78
C HIS A 66 19.23 -8.64 10.35
N ARG A 67 20.36 -8.61 9.64
CA ARG A 67 21.61 -7.99 10.15
C ARG A 67 21.48 -6.50 10.50
N VAL A 68 20.62 -5.76 9.79
CA VAL A 68 20.52 -4.29 9.90
C VAL A 68 19.09 -3.79 10.02
N ASP A 69 18.11 -4.68 9.87
CA ASP A 69 16.70 -4.37 9.84
C ASP A 69 15.88 -5.50 10.46
N ILE A 70 14.62 -5.22 10.79
CA ILE A 70 13.65 -6.22 11.22
C ILE A 70 12.60 -6.32 10.12
N ARG A 71 12.23 -7.55 9.76
CA ARG A 71 11.28 -7.83 8.68
C ARG A 71 10.08 -8.58 9.19
N GLN A 72 8.99 -8.44 8.46
CA GLN A 72 7.74 -9.12 8.73
C GLN A 72 7.19 -9.74 7.45
N ILE A 73 6.74 -10.99 7.54
CA ILE A 73 5.97 -11.68 6.49
C ILE A 73 4.54 -11.84 7.00
N SER A 74 3.57 -11.45 6.18
CA SER A 74 2.15 -11.72 6.45
C SER A 74 1.73 -13.08 5.90
N LEU A 75 0.93 -13.82 6.67
CA LEU A 75 0.36 -15.11 6.30
C LEU A 75 -1.13 -15.02 5.95
N ASP A 76 -1.73 -13.82 6.02
CA ASP A 76 -3.16 -13.62 5.77
C ASP A 76 -3.49 -13.34 4.30
N VAL A 77 -2.46 -13.18 3.48
CA VAL A 77 -2.54 -12.90 2.04
C VAL A 77 -1.98 -14.10 1.25
N PRO A 78 -2.43 -14.32 -0.01
CA PRO A 78 -2.05 -15.50 -0.79
C PRO A 78 -0.61 -15.45 -1.34
N TYR A 79 0.14 -14.40 -1.04
CA TYR A 79 1.51 -14.19 -1.48
C TYR A 79 2.43 -14.05 -0.27
N ILE A 80 3.69 -14.49 -0.41
CA ILE A 80 4.69 -14.42 0.65
C ILE A 80 5.71 -13.35 0.25
N VAL A 81 5.72 -12.23 0.98
CA VAL A 81 6.66 -11.13 0.77
C VAL A 81 7.11 -10.64 2.15
N ASP A 82 8.41 -10.47 2.33
CA ASP A 82 9.00 -9.87 3.52
C ASP A 82 9.06 -8.33 3.38
N VAL A 83 8.51 -7.64 4.37
CA VAL A 83 8.49 -6.18 4.43
C VAL A 83 9.41 -5.73 5.54
N VAL A 84 10.31 -4.80 5.24
CA VAL A 84 11.15 -4.14 6.24
C VAL A 84 10.27 -3.24 7.11
N LEU A 85 10.31 -3.45 8.42
CA LEU A 85 9.55 -2.61 9.36
C LEU A 85 10.20 -1.21 9.45
N PRO A 86 9.39 -0.13 9.50
CA PRO A 86 9.87 1.24 9.56
C PRO A 86 10.38 1.59 10.96
N LEU A 87 11.43 0.90 11.40
CA LEU A 87 12.08 1.09 12.70
C LEU A 87 13.34 1.95 12.53
N PRO A 88 13.77 2.65 13.60
CA PRO A 88 15.07 3.29 13.62
C PRO A 88 16.21 2.30 13.33
N PRO A 89 17.36 2.76 12.80
CA PRO A 89 18.50 1.89 12.53
C PRO A 89 18.89 1.10 13.78
N LEU A 90 19.06 -0.21 13.61
CA LEU A 90 19.52 -1.07 14.68
C LEU A 90 20.96 -0.68 15.04
N LYS A 91 21.21 -0.38 16.31
CA LYS A 91 22.58 -0.19 16.80
C LYS A 91 23.27 -1.55 16.82
N MET A 92 24.25 -1.71 15.94
CA MET A 92 25.22 -2.80 16.03
C MET A 92 26.21 -2.44 17.13
N LEU A 93 26.34 -3.32 18.13
CA LEU A 93 27.37 -3.24 19.17
C LEU A 93 28.75 -3.54 18.60
#